data_AF-A0A839RKN1-F1
#
_entry.id   AF-A0A839RKN1-F1
#
_cell.length_a   1.000
_cell.length_b   1.000
_cell.length_c   1.000
_cell.angle_alpha   90.00
_cell.angle_beta   90.00
_cell.angle_gamma   90.00
#
_symmetry.space_group_name_H-M   'P 1'
#
loop_
_entity.id
_entity.type
_entity.pdbx_description
1 polymer ?
#
loop_
_entity_poly.entity_id
_entity_poly.type
_entity_poly.pdbx_seq_one_letter_code
_entity_poly.pdbx_strand_id
1 'polypeptide(L)'
;MAKRNNLKTIALVETEHSDDARNPPAMHDLHLTWLARETDDLSILDTLAHVSLPNDPCYAFIAGGQKLVSSIRRHLVNERGLPKDAVTFTGYWR
;
A
#
# COMPACT_ATOMS: atom_id res chain seq x y z
N MET A 1 17.00 16.08 -18.95
CA MET A 1 16.15 14.91 -18.64
C MET A 1 16.64 14.30 -17.34
N ALA A 2 15.87 14.41 -16.25
CA ALA A 2 16.24 13.78 -14.98
C ALA A 2 16.20 12.26 -15.15
N LYS A 3 17.26 11.55 -14.74
CA LYS A 3 17.26 10.08 -14.65
C LYS A 3 16.13 9.71 -13.69
N ARG A 4 15.12 9.00 -14.19
CA ARG A 4 14.06 8.43 -13.34
C ARG A 4 14.71 7.34 -12.50
N ASN A 5 14.84 7.56 -11.20
CA ASN A 5 15.36 6.55 -10.29
C ASN A 5 14.41 5.33 -10.31
N ASN A 6 14.95 4.14 -10.60
CA ASN A 6 14.22 2.87 -10.46
C ASN A 6 14.15 2.52 -8.97
N LEU A 7 13.14 3.07 -8.28
CA LEU A 7 12.82 2.67 -6.92
C LEU A 7 11.80 1.52 -6.98
N LYS A 8 12.09 0.45 -6.25
CA LYS A 8 11.13 -0.65 -6.06
C LYS A 8 9.86 -0.07 -5.44
N THR A 9 8.74 -0.26 -6.14
CA THR A 9 7.43 0.24 -5.73
C THR A 9 6.52 -0.94 -5.43
N ILE A 10 5.88 -0.92 -4.26
CA ILE A 10 4.87 -1.92 -3.90
C ILE A 10 3.55 -1.18 -3.76
N ALA A 11 2.52 -1.67 -4.44
CA ALA A 11 1.16 -1.14 -4.37
C ALA A 11 0.21 -2.25 -3.96
N LEU A 12 -0.50 -2.05 -2.85
CA LEU A 12 -1.62 -2.88 -2.45
C LEU A 12 -2.89 -2.06 -2.68
N VAL A 13 -3.83 -2.60 -3.47
CA VAL A 13 -5.10 -1.91 -3.76
C VAL A 13 -6.24 -2.87 -3.47
N GLU A 14 -7.14 -2.43 -2.61
CA GLU A 14 -8.34 -3.19 -2.22
C GLU A 14 -9.56 -2.63 -2.96
N THR A 15 -10.32 -3.51 -3.61
CA THR A 15 -11.59 -3.22 -4.29
C THR A 15 -12.73 -3.99 -3.65
N GLU A 16 -13.97 -3.64 -3.97
CA GLU A 16 -15.13 -4.40 -3.49
C GLU A 16 -15.19 -5.76 -4.18
N HIS A 17 -15.14 -5.76 -5.50
CA HIS A 17 -15.19 -6.95 -6.33
C HIS A 17 -13.87 -7.14 -7.09
N SER A 18 -13.60 -8.38 -7.49
CA SER A 18 -12.38 -8.76 -8.21
C SER A 18 -12.34 -8.22 -9.64
N ASP A 19 -13.49 -7.95 -10.26
CA ASP A 19 -13.61 -7.38 -11.61
C ASP A 19 -13.38 -5.86 -11.67
N ASP A 20 -13.31 -5.19 -10.52
CA ASP A 20 -12.91 -3.79 -10.41
C ASP A 20 -11.40 -3.59 -10.62
N ALA A 21 -10.60 -4.67 -10.58
CA ALA A 21 -9.15 -4.61 -10.77
C ALA A 21 -8.80 -4.04 -12.14
N ARG A 22 -7.89 -3.06 -12.16
CA ARG A 22 -7.44 -2.39 -13.39
C ARG A 22 -5.98 -2.69 -13.68
N ASN A 23 -5.64 -2.78 -14.96
CA ASN A 23 -4.24 -2.91 -15.38
C ASN A 23 -3.68 -1.50 -15.69
N PRO A 24 -2.89 -0.89 -14.79
CA PRO A 24 -2.28 0.39 -15.10
C PRO A 24 -1.20 0.23 -16.18
N PRO A 25 -0.78 1.32 -16.83
CA PRO A 25 0.41 1.30 -17.68
C PRO A 25 1.60 0.70 -16.96
N ALA A 26 2.37 -0.14 -17.65
CA ALA A 26 3.53 -0.79 -17.05
C ALA A 26 4.51 0.25 -16.50
N MET A 27 4.75 0.19 -15.19
CA MET A 27 5.77 0.96 -14.50
C MET A 27 6.93 0.03 -14.16
N HIS A 28 8.16 0.53 -14.33
CA HIS A 28 9.35 -0.25 -13.99
C HIS A 28 9.38 -0.47 -12.48
N ASP A 29 9.65 -1.70 -12.05
CA ASP A 29 9.75 -2.13 -10.64
C ASP A 29 8.49 -1.90 -9.78
N LEU A 30 7.30 -1.87 -10.40
CA LEU A 30 6.02 -1.91 -9.69
C LEU A 30 5.58 -3.35 -9.42
N HIS A 31 5.40 -3.68 -8.15
CA HIS A 31 4.70 -4.87 -7.69
C HIS A 31 3.30 -4.47 -7.20
N LEU A 32 2.30 -4.66 -8.07
CA LEU A 32 0.89 -4.35 -7.76
C LEU A 32 0.14 -5.63 -7.38
N THR A 33 -0.46 -5.62 -6.19
CA THR A 33 -1.38 -6.65 -5.72
C THR A 33 -2.78 -6.06 -5.60
N TRP A 34 -3.74 -6.66 -6.31
CA TRP A 34 -5.16 -6.38 -6.15
C TRP A 34 -5.74 -7.34 -5.12
N LEU A 35 -6.56 -6.81 -4.22
CA LEU A 35 -7.31 -7.54 -3.20
C LEU A 35 -8.79 -7.22 -3.41
N ALA A 36 -9.65 -8.23 -3.37
CA ALA A 36 -11.10 -8.03 -3.44
C ALA A 36 -11.71 -8.31 -2.07
N ARG A 37 -12.65 -7.47 -1.62
CA ARG A 37 -13.32 -7.69 -0.32
C ARG A 37 -14.36 -8.81 -0.39
N GLU A 38 -14.86 -9.13 -1.58
CA GLU A 38 -15.79 -10.24 -1.80
C GLU A 38 -15.14 -11.62 -1.60
N THR A 39 -13.82 -11.71 -1.72
CA THR A 39 -13.09 -12.95 -1.48
C THR A 39 -12.80 -13.06 0.02
N ASP A 40 -13.04 -14.21 0.62
CA ASP A 40 -12.66 -14.53 2.01
C ASP A 40 -11.13 -14.72 2.18
N ASP A 41 -10.33 -14.05 1.34
CA ASP A 41 -8.87 -14.03 1.37
C ASP A 41 -8.36 -13.05 2.47
N LEU A 42 -7.07 -12.72 2.42
CA LEU A 42 -6.46 -11.80 3.38
C LEU A 42 -6.92 -10.36 3.17
N SER A 43 -7.18 -9.65 4.28
CA SER A 43 -7.39 -8.21 4.24
C SER A 43 -6.14 -7.48 3.77
N ILE A 44 -6.27 -6.22 3.34
CA ILE A 44 -5.09 -5.40 3.00
C ILE A 44 -4.11 -5.23 4.17
N LEU A 45 -4.60 -5.21 5.42
CA LEU A 45 -3.73 -5.09 6.59
C LEU A 45 -2.96 -6.40 6.85
N ASP A 46 -3.62 -7.55 6.73
CA ASP A 46 -2.97 -8.86 6.87
C ASP A 46 -1.98 -9.10 5.74
N THR A 47 -2.36 -8.76 4.51
CA THR A 47 -1.47 -8.81 3.34
C THR A 47 -0.23 -7.95 3.56
N LEU A 48 -0.40 -6.70 4.05
CA LEU A 48 0.71 -5.80 4.34
C LEU A 48 1.69 -6.37 5.38
N ALA A 49 1.19 -7.08 6.38
CA ALA A 49 2.02 -7.73 7.39
C ALA A 49 2.99 -8.76 6.77
N HIS A 50 2.59 -9.41 5.67
CA HIS A 50 3.41 -10.38 4.94
C HIS A 50 4.28 -9.77 3.83
N VAL A 51 4.06 -8.51 3.47
CA VAL A 51 4.86 -7.84 2.43
C VAL A 51 6.27 -7.53 2.94
N SER A 52 7.27 -7.93 2.16
CA SER A 52 8.67 -7.51 2.36
C SER A 52 8.86 -6.08 1.86
N LEU A 53 8.82 -5.12 2.78
CA LEU A 53 9.06 -3.71 2.48
C LEU A 53 10.52 -3.50 2.03
N PRO A 54 10.80 -2.57 1.11
CA PRO A 54 12.16 -2.20 0.75
C PRO A 54 12.92 -1.69 1.98
N ASN A 55 14.19 -2.06 2.10
CA ASN A 55 15.10 -1.41 3.04
C ASN A 55 15.39 0.03 2.54
N ASP A 56 15.72 0.93 3.47
CA ASP A 56 15.77 2.38 3.26
C ASP A 56 16.47 2.85 1.97
N PRO A 57 15.97 3.95 1.34
CA PRO A 57 14.84 4.76 1.80
C PRO A 57 13.46 4.18 1.40
N CYS A 58 12.53 4.09 2.36
CA CYS A 58 11.14 3.67 2.13
C CYS A 58 10.17 4.80 2.48
N TYR A 59 9.23 5.11 1.59
CA TYR A 59 8.14 6.07 1.81
C TYR A 59 6.80 5.39 1.53
N ALA A 60 5.80 5.65 2.38
CA ALA A 60 4.47 5.07 2.26
C ALA A 60 3.41 6.17 2.08
N PHE A 61 2.54 5.97 1.08
CA PHE A 61 1.33 6.75 0.89
C PHE A 61 0.11 5.85 1.05
N ILE A 62 -0.87 6.27 1.86
CA ILE A 62 -2.05 5.48 2.20
C ILE A 62 -3.30 6.33 2.01
N ALA A 63 -4.29 5.84 1.28
CA ALA A 63 -5.58 6.50 1.14
C ALA A 63 -6.71 5.48 1.24
N GLY A 64 -7.84 5.85 1.86
CA GLY A 64 -8.97 4.95 2.05
C GLY A 64 -9.87 5.35 3.21
N GLY A 65 -10.61 4.38 3.77
CA GLY A 65 -11.48 4.63 4.92
C GLY A 65 -10.70 5.03 6.18
N GLN A 66 -11.23 5.99 6.94
CA GLN A 66 -10.54 6.63 8.07
C GLN A 66 -9.96 5.63 9.08
N LYS A 67 -10.73 4.58 9.42
CA LYS A 67 -10.28 3.53 10.36
C LYS A 67 -9.14 2.70 9.76
N LEU A 68 -9.27 2.31 8.50
CA LEU A 68 -8.29 1.49 7.79
C LEU A 68 -6.94 2.21 7.68
N VAL A 69 -6.94 3.44 7.18
CA VAL A 69 -5.69 4.20 7.00
C VAL A 69 -4.99 4.48 8.33
N SER A 70 -5.76 4.67 9.40
CA SER A 70 -5.22 4.84 10.75
C SER A 70 -4.57 3.56 11.29
N SER A 71 -5.17 2.39 11.01
CA SER A 71 -4.59 1.08 11.39
C SER A 71 -3.33 0.77 10.59
N ILE A 72 -3.34 0.97 9.27
CA ILE A 72 -2.17 0.76 8.40
C ILE A 72 -0.99 1.63 8.84
N ARG A 73 -1.23 2.93 9.07
CA ARG A 73 -0.17 3.83 9.56
C ARG A 73 0.42 3.33 10.87
N ARG A 74 -0.43 2.89 11.80
CA ARG A 74 0.01 2.38 13.10
C ARG A 74 0.90 1.15 12.94
N HIS A 75 0.50 0.20 12.09
CA HIS A 75 1.31 -0.98 11.77
C HIS A 75 2.67 -0.57 11.21
N LEU A 76 2.70 0.30 10.19
CA LEU A 76 3.94 0.72 9.55
C LEU A 76 4.91 1.43 10.52
N VAL A 77 4.39 2.33 11.36
CA VAL A 77 5.24 3.09 12.29
C VAL A 77 5.64 2.26 13.50
N ASN A 78 4.69 1.58 14.14
CA ASN A 78 4.94 0.95 15.44
C ASN A 78 5.50 -0.47 15.30
N GLU A 79 5.06 -1.23 14.30
CA GLU A 79 5.44 -2.64 14.14
C GLU A 79 6.54 -2.80 13.09
N ARG A 80 6.52 -1.99 12.02
CA ARG A 80 7.53 -2.03 10.95
C ARG A 80 8.65 -0.99 11.12
N GLY A 81 8.53 -0.08 12.09
CA GLY A 81 9.58 0.87 12.46
C GLY A 81 9.81 2.00 11.46
N LEU A 82 8.87 2.26 10.54
CA LEU A 82 9.03 3.37 9.60
C LEU A 82 9.01 4.72 10.34
N PRO A 83 9.89 5.67 9.98
CA PRO A 83 9.82 7.04 10.47
C PRO A 83 8.44 7.65 10.20
N LYS A 84 7.93 8.44 11.15
CA LYS A 84 6.58 9.04 11.04
C LYS A 84 6.43 9.98 9.85
N ASP A 85 7.50 10.67 9.49
CA ASP A 85 7.61 11.59 8.35
C ASP A 85 7.74 10.84 7.01
N ALA A 86 8.11 9.56 7.04
CA ALA A 86 8.11 8.68 5.87
C ALA A 86 6.73 8.10 5.53
N VAL A 87 5.67 8.44 6.30
CA VAL A 87 4.31 7.92 6.09
C VAL A 87 3.31 9.07 5.93
N THR A 88 2.73 9.19 4.74
CA THR A 88 1.59 10.07 4.47
C THR A 88 0.31 9.26 4.36
N PHE A 89 -0.77 9.74 4.99
CA PHE A 89 -2.05 9.05 5.00
C PHE A 89 -3.22 10.03 4.92
N THR A 90 -4.29 9.63 4.26
CA THR A 90 -5.51 10.42 4.14
C THR A 90 -6.76 9.54 4.22
N GLY A 91 -7.69 9.93 5.09
CA GLY A 91 -9.01 9.29 5.18
C GLY A 91 -9.96 9.96 4.21
N TYR A 92 -10.40 9.23 3.18
CA TYR A 92 -11.34 9.73 2.18
C TYR A 92 -12.79 9.68 2.67
N TRP A 93 -13.15 8.64 3.41
CA TRP A 93 -14.48 8.45 3.98
C TRP A 93 -14.41 7.92 5.41
N ARG A 94 -15.53 7.91 6.12
CA ARG A 94 -15.66 7.39 7.50
C ARG A 94 -16.52 6.13 7.55
#